data_AF-A0A2E0TC01-F1
#
_entry.id   AF-A0A2E0TC01-F1
#
_cell.length_a   1.000
_cell.length_b   1.000
_cell.length_c   1.000
_cell.angle_alpha   90.00
_cell.angle_beta   90.00
_cell.angle_gamma   90.00
#
_symmetry.space_group_name_H-M   'P 1'
#
loop_
_entity.id
_entity.type
_entity.pdbx_description
1 polymer ?
#
loop_
_entity_poly.entity_id
_entity_poly.type
_entity_poly.pdbx_seq_one_letter_code
_entity_poly.pdbx_strand_id
1 'polypeptide(L)'
;MTTRTSLLFVPLLSLVFALGCGDDDGAAVDAGGERDASAPTDAGPGEDAGPDDDAGPDDDAGAGEDAGEGGCTRIEAGDWILSLADDVSIEYEADTMPQVEGANLRVLFERRVIGADVGTFTLGEGGIDGNFGDCSHCVYIAPEAGRGYFADRGTLTTREDPYGRQLDMTLEDVRLVEVMIDGLTRESTPIEGGACVELEDVTVQAGPFPPSGWACDDALYDDGEACHCECGAYDPDCDAAITECPPFDPSCEPTEALPIADCDAGDVCALDPTTGPIGAAQTRCTATCDWAGAEACEAGVCVYDIGSGEGDTCWEPGDRIAEARVGEPCDAGLAVQQVCDVQDGFAQGYCGPENQCRPLCTSDEDCPTAGETCRTFAFDGDLGYCGPEPVDG
;
A
#
# COMPACT_ATOMS: atom_id res chain seq x y z
N MET A 1 -15.07 12.92 -54.77
CA MET A 1 -14.22 12.54 -53.64
C MET A 1 -15.10 12.63 -52.41
N THR A 2 -15.62 11.50 -51.99
CA THR A 2 -16.69 11.38 -50.99
C THR A 2 -16.14 10.43 -49.94
N THR A 3 -15.63 10.95 -48.84
CA THR A 3 -15.03 10.16 -47.78
C THR A 3 -16.13 9.77 -46.78
N ARG A 4 -16.38 8.47 -46.67
CA ARG A 4 -17.29 7.87 -45.69
C ARG A 4 -16.57 7.76 -44.34
N THR A 5 -17.16 8.33 -43.31
CA THR A 5 -16.78 8.10 -41.90
C THR A 5 -17.55 6.88 -41.39
N SER A 6 -16.83 5.82 -41.02
CA SER A 6 -17.40 4.64 -40.35
C SER A 6 -17.31 4.85 -38.84
N LEU A 7 -18.47 4.97 -38.19
CA LEU A 7 -18.62 4.87 -36.73
C LEU A 7 -18.65 3.39 -36.33
N LEU A 8 -17.68 2.95 -35.53
CA LEU A 8 -17.74 1.68 -34.81
C LEU A 8 -18.49 1.90 -33.50
N PHE A 9 -19.59 1.17 -33.33
CA PHE A 9 -20.37 1.08 -32.10
C PHE A 9 -19.84 -0.11 -31.30
N VAL A 10 -19.30 0.12 -30.11
CA VAL A 10 -18.95 -0.91 -29.14
C VAL A 10 -20.03 -0.90 -28.05
N PRO A 11 -20.77 -2.00 -27.80
CA PRO A 11 -21.71 -2.05 -26.70
C PRO A 11 -20.94 -2.28 -25.39
N LEU A 12 -21.05 -1.32 -24.48
CA LEU A 12 -20.62 -1.43 -23.08
C LEU A 12 -21.52 -2.46 -22.36
N LEU A 13 -20.93 -3.54 -21.87
CA LEU A 13 -21.58 -4.53 -21.02
C LEU A 13 -21.49 -4.02 -19.57
N SER A 14 -22.58 -3.43 -19.07
CA SER A 14 -22.69 -2.99 -17.68
C SER A 14 -22.80 -4.21 -16.75
N LEU A 15 -21.75 -4.47 -15.98
CA LEU A 15 -21.76 -5.44 -14.89
C LEU A 15 -22.20 -4.70 -13.61
N VAL A 16 -23.43 -4.98 -13.16
CA VAL A 16 -23.98 -4.49 -11.89
C VAL A 16 -23.56 -5.47 -10.80
N PHE A 17 -22.61 -5.08 -9.96
CA PHE A 17 -22.38 -5.76 -8.67
C PHE A 17 -23.23 -5.07 -7.61
N ALA A 18 -24.29 -5.76 -7.16
CA ALA A 18 -25.01 -5.42 -5.95
C ALA A 18 -24.52 -6.33 -4.83
N LEU A 19 -23.73 -5.77 -3.90
CA LEU A 19 -23.42 -6.41 -2.62
C LEU A 19 -24.58 -6.10 -1.66
N GLY A 20 -25.52 -7.03 -1.56
CA GLY A 20 -26.52 -7.07 -0.49
C GLY A 20 -26.16 -8.19 0.49
N CYS A 21 -25.83 -7.82 1.73
CA CYS A 21 -25.82 -8.76 2.85
C CYS A 21 -27.28 -9.09 3.20
N GLY A 22 -27.69 -10.32 2.90
CA GLY A 22 -28.98 -10.88 3.30
C GLY A 22 -28.77 -12.21 4.01
N ASP A 23 -29.07 -12.23 5.30
CA ASP A 23 -29.33 -13.44 6.09
C ASP A 23 -30.52 -14.20 5.51
N ASP A 24 -30.36 -15.49 5.19
CA ASP A 24 -31.47 -16.38 4.87
C ASP A 24 -31.26 -17.78 5.47
N ASP A 25 -31.75 -17.95 6.70
CA ASP A 25 -32.21 -19.24 7.22
C ASP A 25 -33.50 -19.65 6.48
N GLY A 26 -33.47 -20.72 5.67
CA GLY A 26 -34.73 -21.19 5.09
C GLY A 26 -34.71 -22.30 4.05
N ALA A 27 -34.99 -23.51 4.54
CA ALA A 27 -35.76 -24.58 3.88
C ALA A 27 -35.17 -25.32 2.67
N ALA A 28 -34.92 -26.61 2.91
CA ALA A 28 -34.77 -27.65 1.91
C ALA A 28 -35.97 -27.71 0.94
N VAL A 29 -35.66 -27.73 -0.36
CA VAL A 29 -36.61 -28.13 -1.39
C VAL A 29 -35.93 -29.16 -2.31
N ASP A 30 -36.42 -30.38 -2.21
CA ASP A 30 -36.18 -31.50 -3.10
C ASP A 30 -36.96 -31.29 -4.40
N ALA A 31 -36.28 -31.29 -5.55
CA ALA A 31 -36.89 -31.41 -6.86
C ALA A 31 -35.89 -31.96 -7.88
N GLY A 32 -36.04 -33.24 -8.19
CA GLY A 32 -35.33 -33.91 -9.27
C GLY A 32 -35.62 -33.29 -10.65
N GLY A 33 -34.64 -33.46 -11.54
CA GLY A 33 -34.75 -33.10 -12.95
C GLY A 33 -33.65 -33.79 -13.74
N GLU A 34 -33.97 -34.97 -14.28
CA GLU A 34 -33.19 -35.69 -15.28
C GLU A 34 -32.90 -34.79 -16.49
N ARG A 35 -31.63 -34.70 -16.93
CA ARG A 35 -31.31 -34.38 -18.33
C ARG A 35 -30.08 -35.13 -18.84
N ASP A 36 -30.29 -35.58 -20.06
CA ASP A 36 -29.55 -36.56 -20.82
C ASP A 36 -28.14 -36.18 -21.25
N ALA A 37 -27.37 -37.26 -21.36
CA ALA A 37 -26.16 -37.47 -22.11
C ALA A 37 -26.05 -36.68 -23.43
N SER A 38 -24.86 -36.13 -23.67
CA SER A 38 -24.32 -35.90 -25.00
C SER A 38 -22.84 -36.27 -25.02
N ALA A 39 -22.44 -36.84 -26.15
CA ALA A 39 -21.39 -37.82 -26.34
C ALA A 39 -19.94 -37.28 -26.29
N PRO A 40 -18.96 -38.19 -26.08
CA PRO A 40 -17.53 -37.90 -26.19
C PRO A 40 -17.09 -37.76 -27.64
N THR A 41 -16.13 -36.87 -27.87
CA THR A 41 -15.52 -36.60 -29.17
C THR A 41 -14.44 -37.64 -29.49
N ASP A 42 -14.75 -38.41 -30.54
CA ASP A 42 -13.92 -39.07 -31.55
C ASP A 42 -12.41 -39.30 -31.30
N ALA A 43 -12.04 -40.57 -31.29
CA ALA A 43 -10.68 -41.08 -31.32
C ALA A 43 -10.26 -41.35 -32.77
N GLY A 44 -9.21 -40.66 -33.24
CA GLY A 44 -8.56 -40.96 -34.52
C GLY A 44 -7.63 -42.17 -34.44
N PRO A 45 -7.50 -42.98 -35.52
CA PRO A 45 -6.62 -44.15 -35.58
C PRO A 45 -5.28 -43.87 -36.29
N GLY A 46 -4.24 -44.60 -35.90
CA GLY A 46 -2.96 -44.77 -36.63
C GLY A 46 -1.76 -44.18 -35.88
N GLU A 47 -0.56 -44.76 -35.83
CA GLU A 47 0.04 -45.87 -36.59
C GLU A 47 1.15 -46.53 -35.75
N ASP A 48 1.18 -47.86 -35.85
CA ASP A 48 2.25 -48.85 -35.83
C ASP A 48 3.63 -48.61 -35.16
N ALA A 49 3.96 -49.66 -34.39
CA ALA A 49 5.22 -50.12 -33.86
C ALA A 49 6.45 -49.98 -34.79
N GLY A 50 7.52 -49.40 -34.23
CA GLY A 50 8.91 -49.63 -34.62
C GLY A 50 9.65 -50.43 -33.54
N PRO A 51 10.64 -51.25 -33.90
CA PRO A 51 11.20 -52.30 -33.03
C PRO A 51 12.31 -51.80 -32.11
N ASP A 52 12.32 -52.37 -30.90
CA ASP A 52 13.48 -52.84 -30.13
C ASP A 52 14.85 -52.23 -30.51
N ASP A 53 15.22 -51.14 -29.84
CA ASP A 53 16.63 -50.80 -29.60
C ASP A 53 16.93 -51.03 -28.12
N ASP A 54 17.59 -52.16 -27.86
CA ASP A 54 18.17 -52.56 -26.59
C ASP A 54 19.13 -51.48 -26.08
N ALA A 55 18.64 -50.63 -25.17
CA ALA A 55 19.50 -49.83 -24.31
C ALA A 55 20.23 -50.76 -23.35
N GLY A 56 21.55 -50.83 -23.51
CA GLY A 56 22.43 -51.70 -22.75
C GLY A 56 22.37 -51.46 -21.24
N PRO A 57 22.78 -52.45 -20.44
CA PRO A 57 23.06 -52.24 -19.03
C PRO A 57 24.34 -51.40 -18.91
N ASP A 58 24.49 -50.70 -17.79
CA ASP A 58 25.72 -50.03 -17.37
C ASP A 58 25.87 -48.57 -17.83
N ASP A 59 24.93 -47.71 -17.42
CA ASP A 59 25.31 -46.35 -17.01
C ASP A 59 24.83 -46.17 -15.57
N ASP A 60 25.78 -46.38 -14.66
CA ASP A 60 25.66 -46.13 -13.24
C ASP A 60 25.07 -44.73 -13.04
N ALA A 61 23.80 -44.68 -12.65
CA ALA A 61 23.21 -43.50 -12.02
C ALA A 61 24.14 -43.16 -10.86
N GLY A 62 25.02 -42.18 -11.10
CA GLY A 62 25.99 -41.72 -10.12
C GLY A 62 25.25 -41.53 -8.83
N ALA A 63 25.74 -42.18 -7.77
CA ALA A 63 25.20 -42.11 -6.43
C ALA A 63 24.81 -40.66 -6.16
N GLY A 64 23.52 -40.36 -6.31
CA GLY A 64 22.97 -39.09 -5.86
C GLY A 64 23.38 -39.03 -4.42
N GLU A 65 24.10 -37.96 -4.07
CA GLU A 65 24.49 -37.73 -2.69
C GLU A 65 23.21 -37.84 -1.86
N ASP A 66 23.05 -38.98 -1.19
CA ASP A 66 21.98 -39.22 -0.25
C ASP A 66 22.07 -38.05 0.71
N ALA A 67 21.12 -37.13 0.61
CA ALA A 67 20.91 -36.07 1.58
C ALA A 67 20.87 -36.77 2.93
N GLY A 68 21.98 -36.69 3.67
CA GLY A 68 22.20 -37.51 4.85
C GLY A 68 20.99 -37.39 5.77
N GLU A 69 20.51 -38.53 6.26
CA GLU A 69 19.41 -38.62 7.23
C GLU A 69 19.46 -37.46 8.24
N GLY A 70 18.58 -36.46 8.07
CA GLY A 70 18.37 -35.37 9.02
C GLY A 70 18.90 -33.97 8.66
N GLY A 71 19.39 -33.70 7.45
CA GLY A 71 19.79 -32.36 7.03
C GLY A 71 18.66 -31.51 6.45
N CYS A 72 18.56 -30.24 6.87
CA CYS A 72 17.68 -29.25 6.21
C CYS A 72 18.24 -28.84 4.83
N THR A 73 17.35 -28.41 3.93
CA THR A 73 17.74 -27.83 2.64
C THR A 73 18.42 -26.49 2.86
N ARG A 74 19.66 -26.32 2.40
CA ARG A 74 20.32 -25.00 2.46
C ARG A 74 19.87 -24.12 1.30
N ILE A 75 19.63 -22.85 1.57
CA ILE A 75 19.28 -21.83 0.57
C ILE A 75 20.09 -20.55 0.74
N GLU A 76 20.29 -19.85 -0.37
CA GLU A 76 20.78 -18.47 -0.43
C GLU A 76 19.61 -17.55 -0.81
N ALA A 77 19.59 -16.32 -0.27
CA ALA A 77 18.65 -15.27 -0.67
C ALA A 77 19.23 -14.44 -1.82
N GLY A 78 18.39 -14.12 -2.81
CA GLY A 78 18.72 -13.29 -3.96
C GLY A 78 18.47 -11.80 -3.72
N ASP A 79 18.09 -11.10 -4.79
CA ASP A 79 17.73 -9.68 -4.74
C ASP A 79 16.41 -9.49 -3.98
N TRP A 80 16.34 -8.41 -3.19
CA TRP A 80 15.18 -8.08 -2.37
C TRP A 80 14.28 -7.08 -3.08
N ILE A 81 12.97 -7.25 -2.93
CA ILE A 81 11.93 -6.31 -3.34
C ILE A 81 10.99 -6.02 -2.17
N LEU A 82 10.34 -4.87 -2.20
CA LEU A 82 9.24 -4.56 -1.29
C LEU A 82 7.93 -5.15 -1.87
N SER A 83 7.35 -6.15 -1.21
CA SER A 83 6.12 -6.84 -1.66
C SER A 83 4.84 -6.29 -1.04
N LEU A 84 4.93 -5.72 0.16
CA LEU A 84 3.79 -5.12 0.89
C LEU A 84 4.28 -3.91 1.68
N ALA A 85 3.48 -2.84 1.70
CA ALA A 85 3.64 -1.74 2.65
C ALA A 85 2.26 -1.14 2.94
N ASP A 86 1.87 -1.14 4.20
CA ASP A 86 0.69 -0.44 4.72
C ASP A 86 1.00 0.25 6.05
N ASP A 87 -0.02 0.74 6.75
CA ASP A 87 0.12 1.55 7.97
C ASP A 87 0.61 0.76 9.19
N VAL A 88 0.49 -0.57 9.16
CA VAL A 88 0.83 -1.46 10.29
C VAL A 88 1.72 -2.64 9.90
N SER A 89 2.06 -2.79 8.62
CA SER A 89 2.90 -3.87 8.14
C SER A 89 3.75 -3.49 6.93
N ILE A 90 4.93 -4.10 6.84
CA ILE A 90 5.81 -3.98 5.69
C ILE A 90 6.51 -5.31 5.42
N GLU A 91 6.48 -5.77 4.17
CA GLU A 91 7.05 -7.06 3.75
C GLU A 91 8.08 -6.87 2.64
N TYR A 92 9.22 -7.51 2.84
CA TYR A 92 10.27 -7.65 1.84
C TYR A 92 10.36 -9.10 1.39
N GLU A 93 10.56 -9.30 0.09
CA GLU A 93 10.61 -10.61 -0.54
C GLU A 93 11.93 -10.77 -1.32
N ALA A 94 12.54 -11.96 -1.26
CA ALA A 94 13.70 -12.33 -2.05
C ALA A 94 13.55 -13.71 -2.67
N ASP A 95 13.99 -13.86 -3.92
CA ASP A 95 14.12 -15.16 -4.57
C ASP A 95 15.11 -16.05 -3.78
N THR A 96 14.94 -17.36 -3.84
CA THR A 96 15.81 -18.32 -3.13
C THR A 96 16.53 -19.27 -4.10
N MET A 97 17.77 -19.65 -3.75
CA MET A 97 18.55 -20.62 -4.51
C MET A 97 19.08 -21.74 -3.61
N PRO A 98 18.68 -23.01 -3.81
CA PRO A 98 17.61 -23.46 -4.68
C PRO A 98 16.24 -22.91 -4.24
N GLN A 99 15.31 -22.80 -5.19
CA GLN A 99 13.96 -22.34 -4.90
C GLN A 99 13.20 -23.38 -4.05
N VAL A 100 12.56 -22.94 -2.98
CA VAL A 100 11.78 -23.80 -2.07
C VAL A 100 10.32 -23.84 -2.54
N GLU A 101 9.93 -24.95 -3.16
CA GLU A 101 8.55 -25.19 -3.62
C GLU A 101 7.96 -24.08 -4.51
N GLY A 102 8.81 -23.33 -5.24
CA GLY A 102 8.35 -22.25 -6.11
C GLY A 102 8.01 -20.94 -5.38
N ALA A 103 8.35 -20.83 -4.10
CA ALA A 103 8.07 -19.67 -3.26
C ALA A 103 9.35 -18.93 -2.86
N ASN A 104 9.16 -17.68 -2.44
CA ASN A 104 10.21 -16.75 -2.10
C ASN A 104 10.35 -16.60 -0.58
N LEU A 105 11.55 -16.21 -0.15
CA LEU A 105 11.83 -15.85 1.24
C LEU A 105 11.18 -14.50 1.52
N ARG A 106 10.51 -14.38 2.67
CA ARG A 106 9.84 -13.16 3.09
C ARG A 106 10.28 -12.76 4.48
N VAL A 107 10.44 -11.45 4.66
CA VAL A 107 10.61 -10.80 5.96
C VAL A 107 9.48 -9.80 6.12
N LEU A 108 8.53 -10.13 6.99
CA LEU A 108 7.38 -9.30 7.31
C LEU A 108 7.58 -8.66 8.68
N PHE A 109 7.46 -7.34 8.73
CA PHE A 109 7.39 -6.58 9.96
C PHE A 109 5.93 -6.23 10.21
N GLU A 110 5.42 -6.51 11.41
CA GLU A 110 4.08 -6.10 11.86
C GLU A 110 4.22 -5.19 13.09
N ARG A 111 3.64 -3.99 13.02
CA ARG A 111 3.74 -2.95 14.07
C ARG A 111 2.86 -3.32 15.26
N ARG A 112 3.36 -4.24 16.09
CA ARG A 112 2.70 -4.68 17.33
C ARG A 112 3.18 -3.92 18.56
N VAL A 113 4.35 -3.28 18.45
CA VAL A 113 4.96 -2.46 19.48
C VAL A 113 5.11 -1.04 18.94
N ILE A 114 4.88 -0.04 19.80
CA ILE A 114 5.13 1.35 19.45
C ILE A 114 6.65 1.59 19.46
N GLY A 115 7.18 2.02 18.33
CA GLY A 115 8.60 2.34 18.16
C GLY A 115 9.09 1.94 16.77
N ALA A 116 10.35 2.26 16.49
CA ALA A 116 11.04 1.79 15.31
C ALA A 116 11.48 0.34 15.49
N ASP A 117 11.37 -0.47 14.44
CA ASP A 117 11.88 -1.85 14.44
C ASP A 117 13.38 -1.86 14.13
N VAL A 118 14.17 -1.23 15.01
CA VAL A 118 15.64 -1.13 14.95
C VAL A 118 16.26 -1.89 16.12
N GLY A 119 17.13 -2.85 15.83
CA GLY A 119 17.84 -3.61 16.85
C GLY A 119 18.12 -5.05 16.46
N THR A 120 18.29 -5.91 17.46
CA THR A 120 18.52 -7.34 17.28
C THR A 120 17.37 -8.12 17.90
N PHE A 121 16.75 -8.99 17.10
CA PHE A 121 15.58 -9.77 17.42
C PHE A 121 15.90 -11.26 17.28
N THR A 122 15.58 -12.03 18.32
CA THR A 122 15.66 -13.49 18.24
C THR A 122 14.42 -14.02 17.53
N LEU A 123 14.63 -14.78 16.46
CA LEU A 123 13.56 -15.42 15.70
C LEU A 123 13.21 -16.77 16.33
N GLY A 124 11.93 -17.15 16.27
CA GLY A 124 11.48 -18.46 16.71
C GLY A 124 11.28 -18.60 18.23
N GLU A 125 11.85 -19.65 18.83
CA GLU A 125 11.48 -20.10 20.19
C GLU A 125 11.54 -19.00 21.28
N GLY A 126 10.36 -18.67 21.82
CA GLY A 126 10.22 -17.90 23.06
C GLY A 126 10.16 -16.39 22.87
N GLY A 127 9.07 -15.90 22.27
CA GLY A 127 8.82 -14.46 22.12
C GLY A 127 7.57 -14.19 21.31
N ILE A 128 7.39 -12.93 20.92
CA ILE A 128 6.34 -12.52 19.97
C ILE A 128 6.61 -13.12 18.58
N ASP A 129 7.87 -13.33 18.21
CA ASP A 129 8.30 -13.84 16.89
C ASP A 129 8.32 -15.37 16.75
N GLY A 130 7.72 -16.09 17.71
CA GLY A 130 7.68 -17.56 17.72
C GLY A 130 6.50 -18.19 16.99
N ASN A 131 5.59 -17.37 16.46
CA ASN A 131 4.39 -17.85 15.77
C ASN A 131 3.97 -16.87 14.67
N PHE A 132 3.58 -17.38 13.51
CA PHE A 132 3.15 -16.55 12.37
C PHE A 132 1.95 -15.64 12.68
N GLY A 133 1.06 -16.05 13.60
CA GLY A 133 -0.12 -15.26 13.97
C GLY A 133 0.19 -14.08 14.89
N ASP A 134 1.35 -14.08 15.56
CA ASP A 134 1.72 -13.10 16.58
C ASP A 134 3.08 -12.41 16.38
N CYS A 135 3.84 -12.79 15.35
CA CYS A 135 5.16 -12.24 15.08
C CYS A 135 5.11 -10.75 14.74
N SER A 136 6.09 -10.03 15.27
CA SER A 136 6.41 -8.65 14.87
C SER A 136 7.51 -8.64 13.80
N HIS A 137 8.36 -9.66 13.79
CA HIS A 137 9.45 -9.86 12.85
C HIS A 137 9.39 -11.30 12.30
N CYS A 138 8.58 -11.49 11.27
CA CYS A 138 8.29 -12.80 10.70
C CYS A 138 9.28 -13.11 9.56
N VAL A 139 10.01 -14.23 9.66
CA VAL A 139 10.83 -14.73 8.54
C VAL A 139 10.27 -16.07 8.09
N TYR A 140 9.84 -16.16 6.83
CA TYR A 140 9.05 -17.29 6.36
C TYR A 140 9.09 -17.52 4.84
N ILE A 141 8.63 -18.69 4.39
CA ILE A 141 8.37 -19.05 2.99
C ILE A 141 6.97 -19.68 2.94
N ALA A 142 6.04 -19.12 2.15
CA ALA A 142 4.67 -19.61 2.08
C ALA A 142 4.27 -20.01 0.64
N PRO A 143 4.46 -21.29 0.25
CA PRO A 143 4.11 -21.77 -1.09
C PRO A 143 2.60 -21.91 -1.33
N GLU A 144 1.81 -22.07 -0.27
CA GLU A 144 0.35 -22.20 -0.37
C GLU A 144 -0.37 -21.71 0.90
N ALA A 145 -1.68 -21.47 0.77
CA ALA A 145 -2.50 -21.07 1.91
C ALA A 145 -2.63 -22.23 2.91
N GLY A 146 -2.15 -22.02 4.14
CA GLY A 146 -2.30 -22.97 5.25
C GLY A 146 -1.11 -23.89 5.51
N ARG A 147 -0.03 -23.76 4.73
CA ARG A 147 1.23 -24.49 4.94
C ARG A 147 2.41 -23.63 4.48
N GLY A 148 3.52 -23.70 5.20
CA GLY A 148 4.74 -23.02 4.80
C GLY A 148 5.92 -23.40 5.65
N TYR A 149 6.97 -22.61 5.58
CA TYR A 149 8.16 -22.70 6.41
C TYR A 149 8.26 -21.42 7.24
N PHE A 150 8.43 -21.54 8.55
CA PHE A 150 8.52 -20.40 9.46
C PHE A 150 9.76 -20.53 10.34
N ALA A 151 10.39 -19.41 10.67
CA ALA A 151 11.60 -19.39 11.48
C ALA A 151 11.37 -20.00 12.86
N ASP A 152 12.11 -21.07 13.16
CA ASP A 152 12.10 -21.68 14.49
C ASP A 152 13.34 -21.33 15.31
N ARG A 153 14.38 -20.83 14.65
CA ARG A 153 15.52 -20.14 15.26
C ARG A 153 16.15 -19.14 14.30
N GLY A 154 16.99 -18.30 14.88
CA GLY A 154 17.88 -17.39 14.17
C GLY A 154 17.91 -16.02 14.82
N THR A 155 18.62 -15.11 14.20
CA THR A 155 18.69 -13.71 14.62
C THR A 155 18.44 -12.81 13.43
N LEU A 156 17.51 -11.87 13.58
CA LEU A 156 17.35 -10.72 12.68
C LEU A 156 17.96 -9.50 13.37
N THR A 157 18.82 -8.78 12.69
CA THR A 157 19.28 -7.45 13.13
C THR A 157 18.92 -6.42 12.08
N THR A 158 18.23 -5.35 12.46
CA THR A 158 17.94 -4.20 11.60
C THR A 158 18.70 -2.98 12.11
N ARG A 159 19.21 -2.17 11.19
CA ARG A 159 19.93 -0.92 11.51
C ARG A 159 19.09 0.32 11.26
N GLU A 160 18.05 0.18 10.45
CA GLU A 160 17.10 1.22 10.07
C GLU A 160 15.67 0.70 10.26
N ASP A 161 14.72 1.63 10.41
CA ASP A 161 13.32 1.28 10.56
C ASP A 161 12.77 0.80 9.19
N PRO A 162 12.37 -0.48 9.05
CA PRO A 162 11.87 -0.99 7.78
C PRO A 162 10.64 -0.23 7.27
N TYR A 163 9.88 0.46 8.12
CA TYR A 163 8.73 1.28 7.70
C TYR A 163 9.12 2.54 6.93
N GLY A 164 10.38 2.97 7.02
CA GLY A 164 10.96 3.98 6.12
C GLY A 164 11.15 3.47 4.69
N ARG A 165 10.82 2.19 4.41
CA ARG A 165 10.99 1.54 3.10
C ARG A 165 12.47 1.47 2.72
N GLN A 166 13.30 1.30 3.74
CA GLN A 166 14.73 1.02 3.67
C GLN A 166 14.99 -0.36 4.30
N LEU A 167 15.94 -1.12 3.75
CA LEU A 167 16.26 -2.47 4.22
C LEU A 167 17.75 -2.60 4.50
N ASP A 168 18.19 -2.09 5.67
CA ASP A 168 19.47 -2.43 6.26
C ASP A 168 19.29 -3.49 7.36
N MET A 169 19.53 -4.76 7.01
CA MET A 169 19.38 -5.88 7.93
C MET A 169 20.44 -6.97 7.80
N THR A 170 20.50 -7.84 8.80
CA THR A 170 21.29 -9.07 8.81
C THR A 170 20.44 -10.21 9.36
N LEU A 171 20.40 -11.34 8.67
CA LEU A 171 19.80 -12.60 9.14
C LEU A 171 20.93 -13.60 9.39
N GLU A 172 21.03 -14.14 10.60
CA GLU A 172 22.09 -15.07 11.02
C GLU A 172 21.51 -16.35 11.64
N ASP A 173 22.09 -17.52 11.32
CA ASP A 173 21.67 -18.84 11.83
C ASP A 173 20.16 -19.10 11.71
N VAL A 174 19.56 -18.65 10.61
CA VAL A 174 18.12 -18.78 10.38
C VAL A 174 17.80 -20.18 9.88
N ARG A 175 17.01 -20.92 10.67
CA ARG A 175 16.34 -22.15 10.23
C ARG A 175 14.84 -21.90 10.16
N LEU A 176 14.23 -22.30 9.04
CA LEU A 176 12.80 -22.39 8.88
C LEU A 176 12.37 -23.86 8.97
N VAL A 177 11.30 -24.15 9.70
CA VAL A 177 10.69 -25.49 9.74
C VAL A 177 9.33 -25.46 9.09
N GLU A 178 8.95 -26.58 8.51
CA GLU A 178 7.62 -26.75 7.93
C GLU A 178 6.54 -26.64 9.02
N VAL A 179 5.55 -25.79 8.77
CA VAL A 179 4.44 -25.49 9.67
C VAL A 179 3.10 -25.61 8.94
N MET A 180 2.07 -26.05 9.67
CA MET A 180 0.68 -25.77 9.31
C MET A 180 0.32 -24.37 9.78
N ILE A 181 -0.43 -23.62 8.98
CA ILE A 181 -0.91 -22.27 9.30
C ILE A 181 -2.43 -22.30 9.37
N ASP A 182 -3.00 -21.91 10.51
CA ASP A 182 -4.45 -21.77 10.63
C ASP A 182 -4.95 -20.59 9.78
N GLY A 183 -5.91 -20.83 8.88
CA GLY A 183 -6.39 -19.79 7.95
C GLY A 183 -7.19 -18.66 8.60
N LEU A 184 -7.61 -18.80 9.87
CA LEU A 184 -8.36 -17.79 10.61
C LEU A 184 -7.48 -17.07 11.63
N THR A 185 -6.74 -17.81 12.44
CA THR A 185 -5.89 -17.24 13.51
C THR A 185 -4.49 -16.91 13.03
N ARG A 186 -4.09 -17.42 11.85
CA ARG A 186 -2.71 -17.38 11.34
C ARG A 186 -1.72 -18.14 12.23
N GLU A 187 -2.20 -18.92 13.20
CA GLU A 187 -1.33 -19.65 14.13
C GLU A 187 -0.51 -20.70 13.37
N SER A 188 0.82 -20.65 13.50
CA SER A 188 1.73 -21.63 12.90
C SER A 188 2.05 -22.78 13.87
N THR A 189 1.83 -24.03 13.45
CA THR A 189 2.18 -25.24 14.22
C THR A 189 3.20 -26.07 13.46
N PRO A 190 4.41 -26.33 14.02
CA PRO A 190 5.40 -27.21 13.40
C PRO A 190 4.85 -28.59 13.05
N ILE A 191 5.18 -29.08 11.85
CA ILE A 191 4.84 -30.44 11.42
C ILE A 191 5.89 -31.40 11.97
N GLU A 192 5.47 -32.40 12.75
CA GLU A 192 6.39 -33.41 13.29
C GLU A 192 7.04 -34.21 12.15
N GLY A 193 8.38 -34.15 12.08
CA GLY A 193 9.13 -34.77 10.98
C GLY A 193 8.98 -34.05 9.64
N GLY A 194 8.44 -32.83 9.63
CA GLY A 194 8.37 -31.97 8.47
C GLY A 194 9.74 -31.57 7.93
N ALA A 195 9.76 -31.06 6.71
CA ALA A 195 10.95 -30.52 6.07
C ALA A 195 11.47 -29.28 6.81
N CYS A 196 12.73 -28.94 6.58
CA CYS A 196 13.32 -27.71 7.09
C CYS A 196 14.29 -27.11 6.07
N VAL A 197 14.50 -25.81 6.22
CA VAL A 197 15.32 -24.96 5.36
C VAL A 197 16.31 -24.20 6.24
N GLU A 198 17.58 -24.15 5.83
CA GLU A 198 18.64 -23.37 6.48
C GLU A 198 19.05 -22.26 5.53
N LEU A 199 18.87 -21.01 5.97
CA LEU A 199 19.26 -19.84 5.20
C LEU A 199 20.73 -19.52 5.49
N GLU A 200 21.54 -19.33 4.45
CA GLU A 200 22.88 -18.78 4.63
C GLU A 200 22.82 -17.36 5.20
N ASP A 201 23.76 -17.01 6.08
CA ASP A 201 23.81 -15.68 6.69
C ASP A 201 23.79 -14.60 5.60
N VAL A 202 22.80 -13.71 5.67
CA VAL A 202 22.61 -12.66 4.67
C VAL A 202 22.70 -11.30 5.33
N THR A 203 23.47 -10.41 4.71
CA THR A 203 23.48 -8.98 5.03
C THR A 203 22.90 -8.23 3.86
N VAL A 204 21.86 -7.46 4.12
CA VAL A 204 21.16 -6.65 3.13
C VAL A 204 21.39 -5.18 3.48
N GLN A 205 21.81 -4.41 2.49
CA GLN A 205 21.83 -2.96 2.51
C GLN A 205 21.19 -2.55 1.19
N ALA A 206 19.86 -2.64 1.16
CA ALA A 206 19.05 -2.42 -0.02
C ALA A 206 18.04 -1.32 0.25
N GLY A 207 17.64 -0.66 -0.81
CA GLY A 207 16.73 0.48 -0.77
C GLY A 207 17.41 1.79 -1.13
N PRO A 208 16.64 2.88 -1.14
CA PRO A 208 15.21 2.94 -0.79
C PRO A 208 14.31 2.18 -1.80
N PHE A 209 13.11 1.78 -1.35
CA PHE A 209 12.10 1.14 -2.17
C PHE A 209 10.93 2.10 -2.40
N PRO A 210 10.98 3.01 -3.37
CA PRO A 210 9.95 4.04 -3.55
C PRO A 210 8.58 3.46 -3.97
N PRO A 211 7.46 4.23 -3.83
CA PRO A 211 6.11 3.72 -4.06
C PRO A 211 5.84 3.58 -5.54
N SER A 212 4.80 2.81 -5.89
CA SER A 212 4.26 2.88 -7.24
C SER A 212 3.81 4.32 -7.53
N GLY A 213 4.41 4.94 -8.55
CA GLY A 213 4.15 6.35 -8.89
C GLY A 213 5.37 7.25 -8.73
N TRP A 214 6.41 6.80 -8.00
CA TRP A 214 7.72 7.45 -8.06
C TRP A 214 8.32 7.33 -9.46
N ALA A 215 8.83 8.43 -9.97
CA ALA A 215 9.34 8.56 -11.34
C ALA A 215 10.81 8.98 -11.41
N CYS A 216 11.41 9.34 -10.28
CA CYS A 216 12.81 9.75 -10.18
C CYS A 216 13.72 8.55 -9.91
N ASP A 217 15.03 8.80 -9.75
CA ASP A 217 15.98 7.78 -9.31
C ASP A 217 15.56 7.28 -7.92
N ASP A 218 15.61 5.97 -7.70
CA ASP A 218 15.21 5.39 -6.41
C ASP A 218 16.09 5.99 -5.31
N ALA A 219 17.39 6.19 -5.54
CA ALA A 219 18.33 6.70 -4.54
C ALA A 219 18.04 8.12 -4.02
N LEU A 220 17.07 8.84 -4.60
CA LEU A 220 16.62 10.16 -4.16
C LEU A 220 15.39 10.10 -3.23
N TYR A 221 14.80 8.93 -3.00
CA TYR A 221 13.63 8.79 -2.15
C TYR A 221 14.05 8.60 -0.69
N ASP A 222 13.58 9.46 0.22
CA ASP A 222 13.92 9.39 1.65
C ASP A 222 15.44 9.33 1.90
N ASP A 223 16.20 10.14 1.15
CA ASP A 223 17.66 10.19 1.19
C ASP A 223 18.21 11.16 2.25
N GLY A 224 17.33 11.97 2.86
CA GLY A 224 17.66 12.93 3.90
C GLY A 224 18.36 14.19 3.39
N GLU A 225 18.50 14.38 2.08
CA GLU A 225 19.18 15.53 1.48
C GLU A 225 18.20 16.61 0.98
N ALA A 226 17.10 16.21 0.33
CA ALA A 226 16.11 17.14 -0.23
C ALA A 226 14.74 16.50 -0.42
N CYS A 227 13.68 17.31 -0.35
CA CYS A 227 12.33 16.88 -0.69
C CYS A 227 12.12 16.94 -2.22
N HIS A 228 11.95 15.79 -2.86
CA HIS A 228 11.84 15.67 -4.31
C HIS A 228 10.38 15.69 -4.81
N CYS A 229 9.76 16.87 -4.73
CA CYS A 229 8.32 17.00 -4.88
C CYS A 229 7.74 16.60 -6.25
N GLU A 230 8.45 16.85 -7.34
CA GLU A 230 7.97 16.58 -8.71
C GLU A 230 8.23 15.14 -9.17
N CYS A 231 8.64 14.26 -8.26
CA CYS A 231 8.97 12.87 -8.56
C CYS A 231 7.77 11.93 -8.57
N GLY A 232 6.55 12.46 -8.53
CA GLY A 232 5.33 11.67 -8.56
C GLY A 232 4.88 11.33 -7.15
N ALA A 233 5.13 10.13 -6.64
CA ALA A 233 4.69 9.79 -5.29
C ALA A 233 5.37 10.66 -4.20
N TYR A 234 4.73 10.77 -3.03
CA TYR A 234 5.22 11.57 -1.92
C TYR A 234 6.60 11.12 -1.43
N ASP A 235 7.49 12.08 -1.24
CA ASP A 235 8.82 11.91 -0.67
C ASP A 235 8.81 12.18 0.84
N PRO A 236 9.12 11.20 1.71
CA PRO A 236 9.18 11.40 3.15
C PRO A 236 10.10 12.53 3.62
N ASP A 237 11.11 12.90 2.81
CA ASP A 237 11.99 14.03 3.10
C ASP A 237 11.25 15.37 3.21
N CYS A 238 10.05 15.47 2.63
CA CYS A 238 9.19 16.65 2.72
C CYS A 238 8.64 16.88 4.15
N ASP A 239 8.55 15.83 4.97
CA ASP A 239 8.11 15.89 6.37
C ASP A 239 9.29 15.76 7.37
N ALA A 240 10.54 15.74 6.92
CA ALA A 240 11.71 15.46 7.78
C ALA A 240 11.81 16.39 9.01
N ALA A 241 11.33 17.63 8.91
CA ALA A 241 11.28 18.58 10.03
C ALA A 241 10.27 18.19 11.14
N ILE A 242 9.28 17.35 10.82
CA ILE A 242 8.18 16.95 11.70
C ILE A 242 8.47 15.58 12.33
N THR A 243 9.09 14.66 11.58
CA THR A 243 9.20 13.24 11.93
C THR A 243 10.14 12.98 13.12
N GLU A 244 11.16 13.80 13.35
CA GLU A 244 12.13 13.59 14.45
C GLU A 244 11.60 14.01 15.83
N CYS A 245 10.46 14.70 15.89
CA CYS A 245 9.87 15.16 17.13
C CYS A 245 8.56 14.44 17.44
N PRO A 246 8.56 13.50 18.41
CA PRO A 246 7.32 12.90 18.89
C PRO A 246 6.35 14.01 19.32
N PRO A 247 5.04 13.90 19.04
CA PRO A 247 4.06 14.98 19.18
C PRO A 247 3.87 15.55 20.60
N PHE A 248 4.66 15.14 21.59
CA PHE A 248 4.60 15.60 22.97
C PHE A 248 5.97 15.75 23.65
N ASP A 249 7.08 15.80 22.89
CA ASP A 249 8.39 16.11 23.46
C ASP A 249 8.70 17.62 23.31
N PRO A 250 8.43 18.46 24.32
CA PRO A 250 8.70 19.89 24.25
C PRO A 250 10.21 20.22 24.25
N SER A 251 11.08 19.23 24.39
CA SER A 251 12.53 19.40 24.28
C SER A 251 13.07 19.05 22.91
N CYS A 252 12.24 18.50 22.03
CA CYS A 252 12.59 18.30 20.64
C CYS A 252 12.39 19.62 19.89
N GLU A 253 13.51 20.20 19.44
CA GLU A 253 13.48 21.34 18.53
C GLU A 253 13.33 20.77 17.11
N PRO A 254 12.30 21.17 16.34
CA PRO A 254 12.12 20.66 14.99
C PRO A 254 13.36 20.99 14.15
N THR A 255 13.79 20.01 13.36
CA THR A 255 14.88 20.16 12.42
C THR A 255 14.49 21.19 11.36
N GLU A 256 15.47 21.91 10.82
CA GLU A 256 15.20 22.82 9.70
C GLU A 256 14.67 22.00 8.52
N ALA A 257 13.56 22.44 7.92
CA ALA A 257 12.99 21.77 6.76
C ALA A 257 14.04 21.62 5.66
N LEU A 258 14.09 20.42 5.08
CA LEU A 258 14.97 20.15 3.95
C LEU A 258 14.60 21.05 2.77
N PRO A 259 15.57 21.43 1.92
CA PRO A 259 15.25 22.16 0.70
C PRO A 259 14.32 21.30 -0.17
N ILE A 260 13.29 21.93 -0.74
CA ILE A 260 12.45 21.28 -1.73
C ILE A 260 13.17 21.38 -3.09
N ALA A 261 13.61 20.24 -3.60
CA ALA A 261 14.27 20.16 -4.88
C ALA A 261 13.28 20.47 -6.01
N ASP A 262 13.79 21.09 -7.07
CA ASP A 262 13.06 21.37 -8.32
C ASP A 262 11.87 22.33 -8.23
N CYS A 263 11.58 22.90 -7.04
CA CYS A 263 10.56 23.94 -6.85
C CYS A 263 11.13 25.37 -6.85
N ASP A 264 10.25 26.35 -7.07
CA ASP A 264 10.61 27.75 -6.90
C ASP A 264 10.75 28.11 -5.42
N ALA A 265 11.53 29.15 -5.13
CA ALA A 265 11.78 29.58 -3.76
C ALA A 265 10.48 30.08 -3.08
N GLY A 266 10.02 29.36 -2.06
CA GLY A 266 8.80 29.67 -1.32
C GLY A 266 7.59 28.80 -1.68
N ASP A 267 7.74 27.92 -2.67
CA ASP A 267 6.78 26.83 -2.91
C ASP A 267 6.85 25.80 -1.78
N VAL A 268 5.77 25.04 -1.63
CA VAL A 268 5.65 23.87 -0.74
C VAL A 268 5.37 22.62 -1.56
N CYS A 269 5.65 21.45 -0.96
CA CYS A 269 5.42 20.19 -1.63
C CYS A 269 4.04 19.61 -1.33
N ALA A 270 3.04 20.06 -2.09
CA ALA A 270 1.67 19.67 -1.80
C ALA A 270 1.28 18.35 -2.49
N LEU A 271 0.56 17.51 -1.76
CA LEU A 271 -0.14 16.35 -2.31
C LEU A 271 -1.25 16.80 -3.27
N ASP A 272 -1.15 16.43 -4.54
CA ASP A 272 -2.21 16.51 -5.54
C ASP A 272 -3.09 15.26 -5.44
N PRO A 273 -4.30 15.38 -4.88
CA PRO A 273 -5.16 14.24 -4.67
C PRO A 273 -5.84 13.80 -5.99
N THR A 274 -5.78 14.59 -7.06
CA THR A 274 -6.51 14.28 -8.31
C THR A 274 -5.79 13.29 -9.23
N THR A 275 -4.48 13.20 -9.10
CA THR A 275 -3.62 12.49 -10.03
C THR A 275 -3.25 11.11 -9.50
N GLY A 276 -4.21 10.19 -9.42
CA GLY A 276 -3.90 8.77 -9.17
C GLY A 276 -5.07 7.97 -8.59
N PRO A 277 -5.00 6.62 -8.64
CA PRO A 277 -5.82 5.79 -7.76
C PRO A 277 -5.55 6.16 -6.29
N ILE A 278 -6.56 6.02 -5.43
CA ILE A 278 -6.43 6.22 -3.97
C ILE A 278 -5.23 5.37 -3.49
N GLY A 279 -4.13 6.03 -3.08
CA GLY A 279 -2.86 5.38 -2.73
C GLY A 279 -1.66 5.70 -3.65
N ALA A 280 -1.88 6.41 -4.76
CA ALA A 280 -0.83 6.92 -5.65
C ALA A 280 -1.00 8.43 -5.89
N ALA A 281 -1.37 9.17 -4.83
CA ALA A 281 -1.40 10.62 -4.89
C ALA A 281 -0.04 11.12 -5.36
N GLN A 282 -0.05 12.04 -6.33
CA GLN A 282 1.20 12.65 -6.78
C GLN A 282 1.44 13.89 -5.94
N THR A 283 2.69 14.28 -5.79
CA THR A 283 3.11 15.55 -5.23
C THR A 283 3.49 16.51 -6.35
N ARG A 284 3.41 17.81 -6.05
CA ARG A 284 3.86 18.86 -6.95
C ARG A 284 4.23 20.13 -6.20
N CYS A 285 5.18 20.87 -6.75
CA CYS A 285 5.55 22.20 -6.30
C CYS A 285 4.33 23.12 -6.37
N THR A 286 3.94 23.68 -5.23
CA THR A 286 2.75 24.50 -5.13
C THR A 286 3.11 25.82 -4.45
N ALA A 287 2.84 26.93 -5.14
CA ALA A 287 3.03 28.25 -4.55
C ALA A 287 2.14 28.44 -3.33
N THR A 288 2.63 29.19 -2.36
CA THR A 288 1.90 29.52 -1.12
C THR A 288 1.10 30.81 -1.28
N CYS A 289 0.07 30.97 -0.46
CA CYS A 289 -0.73 32.18 -0.32
C CYS A 289 -1.07 32.43 1.16
N ASP A 290 -1.80 33.51 1.45
CA ASP A 290 -2.37 33.76 2.79
C ASP A 290 -3.87 34.00 2.61
N TRP A 291 -4.66 32.95 2.76
CA TRP A 291 -6.11 32.97 2.62
C TRP A 291 -6.75 33.87 3.67
N ALA A 292 -6.30 33.76 4.92
CA ALA A 292 -6.83 34.54 6.04
C ALA A 292 -6.46 36.04 5.94
N GLY A 293 -5.25 36.34 5.47
CA GLY A 293 -4.75 37.68 5.19
C GLY A 293 -5.22 38.27 3.86
N ALA A 294 -5.93 37.49 3.04
CA ALA A 294 -6.37 37.83 1.70
C ALA A 294 -5.22 38.21 0.73
N GLU A 295 -4.10 37.51 0.84
CA GLU A 295 -3.01 37.55 -0.13
C GLU A 295 -3.27 36.49 -1.20
N ALA A 296 -3.72 36.92 -2.37
CA ALA A 296 -4.06 36.03 -3.46
C ALA A 296 -2.81 35.46 -4.15
N CYS A 297 -2.99 34.30 -4.78
CA CYS A 297 -1.99 33.71 -5.65
C CYS A 297 -1.67 34.60 -6.85
N GLU A 298 -0.42 34.55 -7.33
CA GLU A 298 -0.06 35.17 -8.62
C GLU A 298 -0.82 34.51 -9.79
N ALA A 299 -1.00 33.19 -9.70
CA ALA A 299 -1.81 32.38 -10.61
C ALA A 299 -2.61 31.31 -9.84
N GLY A 300 -3.79 30.98 -10.33
CA GLY A 300 -4.67 29.98 -9.70
C GLY A 300 -5.59 30.57 -8.64
N VAL A 301 -5.95 29.75 -7.66
CA VAL A 301 -6.86 30.06 -6.56
C VAL A 301 -6.17 29.72 -5.25
N CYS A 302 -6.24 30.65 -4.31
CA CYS A 302 -5.77 30.43 -2.95
C CYS A 302 -6.76 29.53 -2.20
N VAL A 303 -6.28 28.37 -1.77
CA VAL A 303 -7.00 27.35 -1.04
C VAL A 303 -6.46 27.32 0.38
N TYR A 304 -7.38 27.40 1.34
CA TYR A 304 -7.05 27.35 2.77
C TYR A 304 -6.50 25.98 3.15
N ASP A 305 -5.63 25.93 4.16
CA ASP A 305 -5.17 24.66 4.73
C ASP A 305 -6.38 23.86 5.28
N ILE A 306 -6.44 22.58 4.94
CA ILE A 306 -7.47 21.63 5.44
C ILE A 306 -6.84 20.48 6.22
N GLY A 307 -5.53 20.56 6.50
CA GLY A 307 -4.72 19.47 7.02
C GLY A 307 -3.56 19.93 7.91
N SER A 308 -2.54 19.06 8.01
CA SER A 308 -1.53 19.07 9.07
C SER A 308 -0.34 20.03 8.89
N GLY A 309 -0.48 21.11 8.12
CA GLY A 309 0.38 22.28 8.31
C GLY A 309 1.34 22.68 7.19
N GLU A 310 0.87 22.75 5.95
CA GLU A 310 1.66 23.38 4.86
C GLU A 310 1.21 24.81 4.53
N GLY A 311 0.22 25.33 5.25
CA GLY A 311 -0.33 26.66 5.01
C GLY A 311 -1.18 26.71 3.75
N ASP A 312 -1.64 27.90 3.40
CA ASP A 312 -2.56 28.10 2.28
C ASP A 312 -1.80 27.99 0.95
N THR A 313 -2.39 27.30 -0.02
CA THR A 313 -1.72 26.90 -1.27
C THR A 313 -2.47 27.33 -2.52
N CYS A 314 -1.73 27.52 -3.62
CA CYS A 314 -2.24 28.01 -4.90
C CYS A 314 -2.52 26.87 -5.89
N TRP A 315 -3.79 26.69 -6.25
CA TRP A 315 -4.22 25.59 -7.12
C TRP A 315 -4.82 26.09 -8.45
N GLU A 316 -4.61 25.35 -9.53
CA GLU A 316 -5.27 25.63 -10.81
C GLU A 316 -6.71 25.07 -10.81
N PRO A 317 -7.65 25.71 -11.55
CA PRO A 317 -9.00 25.19 -11.70
C PRO A 317 -9.02 23.77 -12.29
N GLY A 318 -9.81 22.89 -11.68
CA GLY A 318 -9.96 21.49 -12.11
C GLY A 318 -9.16 20.47 -11.29
N ASP A 319 -8.15 20.91 -10.54
CA ASP A 319 -7.44 20.06 -9.58
C ASP A 319 -8.35 19.81 -8.37
N ARG A 320 -8.22 20.64 -7.33
CA ARG A 320 -9.04 20.53 -6.11
C ARG A 320 -10.26 21.45 -6.12
N ILE A 321 -10.49 22.17 -7.22
CA ILE A 321 -11.43 23.28 -7.27
C ILE A 321 -12.63 22.92 -8.15
N ALA A 322 -13.78 22.79 -7.52
CA ALA A 322 -15.06 22.71 -8.21
C ALA A 322 -15.52 24.12 -8.66
N GLU A 323 -16.04 24.22 -9.89
CA GLU A 323 -16.66 25.46 -10.39
C GLU A 323 -17.98 25.82 -9.68
N ALA A 324 -18.48 24.94 -8.82
CA ALA A 324 -19.74 25.08 -8.11
C ALA A 324 -19.76 26.30 -7.19
N ARG A 325 -20.87 27.04 -7.21
CA ARG A 325 -21.20 28.08 -6.21
C ARG A 325 -21.84 27.48 -4.98
N VAL A 326 -21.85 28.20 -3.87
CA VAL A 326 -22.55 27.77 -2.64
C VAL A 326 -23.99 27.35 -2.95
N GLY A 327 -24.34 26.13 -2.56
CA GLY A 327 -25.63 25.49 -2.82
C GLY A 327 -25.72 24.71 -4.12
N GLU A 328 -24.74 24.82 -5.02
CA GLU A 328 -24.67 24.02 -6.25
C GLU A 328 -23.98 22.67 -5.99
N PRO A 329 -24.30 21.62 -6.77
CA PRO A 329 -23.62 20.34 -6.67
C PRO A 329 -22.16 20.46 -7.13
N CYS A 330 -21.26 19.81 -6.41
CA CYS A 330 -19.87 19.60 -6.82
C CYS A 330 -19.76 18.38 -7.75
N ASP A 331 -18.58 18.19 -8.36
CA ASP A 331 -18.35 17.03 -9.21
C ASP A 331 -18.15 15.78 -8.35
N ALA A 332 -19.17 14.92 -8.31
CA ALA A 332 -19.12 13.64 -7.59
C ALA A 332 -18.13 12.63 -8.21
N GLY A 333 -17.50 12.95 -9.34
CA GLY A 333 -16.55 12.08 -10.03
C GLY A 333 -15.16 12.02 -9.41
N LEU A 334 -14.80 12.98 -8.56
CA LEU A 334 -13.51 12.95 -7.87
C LEU A 334 -13.64 12.24 -6.53
N ALA A 335 -12.72 11.29 -6.28
CA ALA A 335 -12.65 10.56 -5.03
C ALA A 335 -12.06 11.40 -3.87
N VAL A 336 -11.94 12.71 -4.05
CA VAL A 336 -11.13 13.59 -3.21
C VAL A 336 -11.89 14.83 -2.83
N GLN A 337 -11.53 15.37 -1.67
CA GLN A 337 -12.17 16.57 -1.13
C GLN A 337 -11.88 17.76 -2.05
N GLN A 338 -12.94 18.39 -2.54
CA GLN A 338 -12.87 19.59 -3.38
C GLN A 338 -13.23 20.83 -2.57
N VAL A 339 -12.58 21.94 -2.88
CA VAL A 339 -13.03 23.28 -2.51
C VAL A 339 -13.85 23.89 -3.64
N CYS A 340 -14.64 24.90 -3.32
CA CYS A 340 -15.60 25.47 -4.27
C CYS A 340 -15.84 26.96 -3.99
N ASP A 341 -16.79 27.53 -4.73
CA ASP A 341 -17.19 28.94 -4.68
C ASP A 341 -16.02 29.92 -4.75
N VAL A 342 -15.26 29.87 -5.85
CA VAL A 342 -14.13 30.77 -6.04
C VAL A 342 -14.61 32.22 -6.19
N GLN A 343 -14.16 33.09 -5.29
CA GLN A 343 -14.44 34.52 -5.31
C GLN A 343 -13.13 35.31 -5.17
N ASP A 344 -12.89 36.23 -6.10
CA ASP A 344 -11.71 37.10 -6.11
C ASP A 344 -10.35 36.36 -5.97
N GLY A 345 -10.29 35.12 -6.47
CA GLY A 345 -9.09 34.28 -6.42
C GLY A 345 -8.96 33.42 -5.15
N PHE A 346 -9.98 33.34 -4.31
CA PHE A 346 -9.99 32.53 -3.09
C PHE A 346 -11.13 31.51 -3.12
N ALA A 347 -10.87 30.30 -2.63
CA ALA A 347 -11.94 29.34 -2.36
C ALA A 347 -12.77 29.80 -1.14
N GLN A 348 -14.08 29.93 -1.29
CA GLN A 348 -15.01 30.39 -0.23
C GLN A 348 -15.99 29.31 0.21
N GLY A 349 -15.79 28.08 -0.27
CA GLY A 349 -16.62 26.94 0.10
C GLY A 349 -15.88 25.62 0.02
N TYR A 350 -16.53 24.61 0.58
CA TYR A 350 -16.06 23.24 0.64
C TYR A 350 -17.13 22.28 0.10
N CYS A 351 -16.72 21.31 -0.70
CA CYS A 351 -17.62 20.26 -1.18
C CYS A 351 -17.79 19.19 -0.10
N GLY A 352 -18.88 19.30 0.66
CA GLY A 352 -19.19 18.37 1.75
C GLY A 352 -19.54 16.95 1.27
N PRO A 353 -19.79 16.00 2.20
CA PRO A 353 -20.08 14.59 1.91
C PRO A 353 -21.26 14.34 0.95
N GLU A 354 -22.16 15.32 0.82
CA GLU A 354 -23.34 15.27 -0.06
C GLU A 354 -23.03 15.76 -1.49
N ASN A 355 -21.76 16.01 -1.83
CA ASN A 355 -21.34 16.62 -3.10
C ASN A 355 -22.06 17.94 -3.38
N GLN A 356 -22.22 18.78 -2.35
CA GLN A 356 -22.77 20.12 -2.48
C GLN A 356 -21.75 21.13 -1.96
N CYS A 357 -21.57 22.23 -2.69
CA CYS A 357 -20.72 23.32 -2.26
C CYS A 357 -21.34 24.02 -1.05
N ARG A 358 -20.65 23.98 0.08
CA ARG A 358 -21.07 24.56 1.36
C ARG A 358 -20.22 25.78 1.70
N PRO A 359 -20.81 26.83 2.31
CA PRO A 359 -20.01 27.98 2.73
C PRO A 359 -19.07 27.59 3.88
N LEU A 360 -17.94 28.28 3.98
CA LEU A 360 -17.05 28.17 5.13
C LEU A 360 -17.64 28.84 6.37
N CYS A 361 -17.16 28.43 7.53
CA CYS A 361 -17.58 28.95 8.83
C CYS A 361 -16.44 28.88 9.85
N THR A 362 -16.54 29.71 10.88
CA THR A 362 -15.71 29.62 12.09
C THR A 362 -16.54 29.29 13.34
N SER A 363 -17.86 29.36 13.21
CA SER A 363 -18.83 29.09 14.27
C SER A 363 -20.19 28.71 13.68
N ASP A 364 -21.06 28.12 14.49
CA ASP A 364 -22.44 27.79 14.09
C ASP A 364 -23.26 29.02 13.63
N GLU A 365 -22.90 30.23 14.09
CA GLU A 365 -23.60 31.46 13.73
C GLU A 365 -23.35 31.89 12.27
N ASP A 366 -22.25 31.41 11.68
CA ASP A 366 -21.89 31.71 10.29
C ASP A 366 -22.75 30.92 9.29
N CYS A 367 -23.47 29.89 9.76
CA CYS A 367 -24.23 29.00 8.89
C CYS A 367 -25.60 29.56 8.50
N PRO A 368 -25.83 29.84 7.20
CA PRO A 368 -27.01 30.58 6.75
C PRO A 368 -28.29 29.73 6.76
N THR A 369 -28.17 28.40 6.76
CA THR A 369 -29.31 27.49 6.70
C THR A 369 -29.67 26.99 8.09
N ALA A 370 -30.95 27.09 8.45
CA ALA A 370 -31.44 26.58 9.73
C ALA A 370 -31.21 25.06 9.84
N GLY A 371 -30.52 24.64 10.91
CA GLY A 371 -30.20 23.24 11.17
C GLY A 371 -28.81 22.81 10.68
N GLU A 372 -28.06 23.69 10.03
CA GLU A 372 -26.64 23.50 9.78
C GLU A 372 -25.81 23.96 10.99
N THR A 373 -24.68 23.30 11.21
CA THR A 373 -23.66 23.62 12.21
C THR A 373 -22.31 23.72 11.54
N CYS A 374 -21.38 24.43 12.15
CA CYS A 374 -20.03 24.53 11.63
C CYS A 374 -19.26 23.23 11.88
N ARG A 375 -18.85 22.58 10.78
CA ARG A 375 -18.04 21.36 10.79
C ARG A 375 -16.58 21.75 10.67
N THR A 376 -15.90 21.89 11.79
CA THR A 376 -14.47 22.20 11.81
C THR A 376 -13.67 21.11 11.12
N PHE A 377 -12.63 21.49 10.38
CA PHE A 377 -11.67 20.53 9.85
C PHE A 377 -10.89 19.89 11.00
N ALA A 378 -10.54 18.60 10.88
CA ALA A 378 -10.06 17.81 12.02
C ALA A 378 -8.73 18.31 12.63
N PHE A 379 -7.98 19.12 11.89
CA PHE A 379 -6.63 19.53 12.25
C PHE A 379 -6.44 21.05 12.28
N ASP A 380 -7.42 21.84 11.84
CA ASP A 380 -7.23 23.27 11.65
C ASP A 380 -8.23 24.12 12.46
N GLY A 381 -7.81 24.42 13.70
CA GLY A 381 -8.39 25.46 14.54
C GLY A 381 -9.92 25.54 14.55
N ASP A 382 -10.43 26.73 14.25
CA ASP A 382 -11.85 27.07 14.25
C ASP A 382 -12.48 27.00 12.84
N LEU A 383 -11.69 26.80 11.77
CA LEU A 383 -12.20 26.84 10.39
C LEU A 383 -12.94 25.55 10.03
N GLY A 384 -14.08 25.69 9.35
CA GLY A 384 -14.91 24.58 8.94
C GLY A 384 -15.82 24.92 7.77
N TYR A 385 -16.80 24.05 7.54
CA TYR A 385 -17.86 24.25 6.56
C TYR A 385 -19.25 24.05 7.17
N CYS A 386 -20.25 24.73 6.63
CA CYS A 386 -21.62 24.57 7.09
C CYS A 386 -22.25 23.30 6.55
N GLY A 387 -22.68 22.40 7.45
CA GLY A 387 -23.33 21.15 7.06
C GLY A 387 -24.33 20.67 8.11
N PRO A 388 -25.23 19.74 7.72
CA PRO A 388 -26.19 19.14 8.66
C PRO A 388 -25.48 18.38 9.78
N GLU A 389 -26.12 18.26 10.96
CA GLU A 389 -25.68 17.37 12.05
C GLU A 389 -25.36 15.98 11.50
N PRO A 390 -24.21 15.35 11.83
CA PRO A 390 -23.95 14.01 11.37
C PRO A 390 -25.03 13.15 12.01
N VAL A 391 -25.81 12.45 11.19
CA VAL A 391 -26.63 11.38 11.73
C VAL A 391 -25.65 10.30 12.16
N ASP A 392 -25.51 10.09 13.48
CA ASP A 392 -24.75 8.98 14.05
C ASP A 392 -25.13 7.70 13.29
N GLY A 393 -24.19 7.21 12.48
CA GLY A 393 -24.35 6.02 11.63
C GLY A 393 -24.26 4.73 12.41
#